data_AF-A0A5E6ZCV0-F1
#
_entry.id   AF-A0A5E6ZCV0-F1
#
_cell.length_a   1.000
_cell.length_b   1.000
_cell.length_c   1.000
_cell.angle_alpha   90.00
_cell.angle_beta   90.00
_cell.angle_gamma   90.00
#
_symmetry.space_group_name_H-M   'P 1'
#
loop_
_entity.id
_entity.type
_entity.pdbx_description
1 polymer ?
#
loop_
_entity_poly.entity_id
_entity_poly.type
_entity_poly.pdbx_seq_one_letter_code
_entity_poly.pdbx_strand_id
1 'polypeptide(L)'
;MRRLLLTFLLLGSGLAHAAELPETDWLELMPKSDQIALEQMPEIDHDSPEANGTFTDKGGLKQSKGLPAVMYSSKTVASMNGKNIRLGGYPVPLETDAKGRSTLFFLVPYPGACIHVPPPPPNQLVLVRYPKGLKLDDIYTPLWVMGSLKVEKVSNDLADAAYALDASKVRVVVEEDL
;
A
#
# COMPACT_ATOMS: atom_id res chain seq x y z
N MET A 1 49.54 -52.27 3.34
CA MET A 1 48.35 -52.06 2.48
C MET A 1 47.39 -51.13 3.22
N ARG A 2 47.34 -49.86 2.80
CA ARG A 2 46.73 -48.73 3.52
C ARG A 2 45.28 -48.57 3.02
N ARG A 3 44.28 -48.92 3.84
CA ARG A 3 42.86 -48.75 3.49
C ARG A 3 42.48 -47.28 3.69
N LEU A 4 42.16 -46.57 2.61
CA LEU A 4 41.55 -45.24 2.65
C LEU A 4 40.09 -45.38 3.12
N LEU A 5 39.72 -44.68 4.21
CA LEU A 5 38.33 -44.34 4.48
C LEU A 5 38.01 -43.04 3.73
N LEU A 6 37.04 -43.10 2.82
CA LEU A 6 36.41 -41.93 2.20
C LEU A 6 35.17 -41.58 3.04
N THR A 7 35.28 -40.52 3.84
CA THR A 7 34.13 -39.92 4.54
C THR A 7 33.46 -38.95 3.58
N PHE A 8 32.29 -39.30 3.06
CA PHE A 8 31.45 -38.39 2.29
C PHE A 8 30.77 -37.40 3.26
N LEU A 9 31.22 -36.15 3.27
CA LEU A 9 30.54 -35.07 3.98
C LEU A 9 29.38 -34.58 3.09
N LEU A 10 28.15 -35.00 3.41
CA LEU A 10 26.94 -34.44 2.83
C LEU A 10 26.75 -33.02 3.40
N LEU A 11 27.23 -32.00 2.67
CA LEU A 11 26.77 -30.63 2.88
C LEU A 11 25.31 -30.55 2.43
N GLY A 12 24.40 -30.61 3.40
CA GLY A 12 23.02 -30.21 3.20
C GLY A 12 22.96 -28.70 2.96
N SER A 13 23.00 -28.28 1.70
CA SER A 13 22.65 -26.93 1.29
C SER A 13 21.16 -26.73 1.54
N GLY A 14 20.80 -26.30 2.76
CA GLY A 14 19.48 -25.75 3.02
C GLY A 14 19.27 -24.55 2.12
N LEU A 15 18.38 -24.68 1.14
CA LEU A 15 17.82 -23.54 0.42
C LEU A 15 17.10 -22.68 1.45
N ALA A 16 17.79 -21.71 2.03
CA ALA A 16 17.15 -20.63 2.77
C ALA A 16 16.37 -19.80 1.75
N HIS A 17 15.13 -20.19 1.49
CA HIS A 17 14.16 -19.25 0.94
C HIS A 17 14.04 -18.14 1.98
N ALA A 18 14.54 -16.95 1.64
CA ALA A 18 14.26 -15.77 2.44
C ALA A 18 12.74 -15.60 2.46
N ALA A 19 12.11 -15.92 3.59
CA ALA A 19 10.69 -15.69 3.79
C ALA A 19 10.41 -14.20 3.53
N GLU A 20 9.35 -13.91 2.78
CA GLU A 20 8.93 -12.52 2.61
C GLU A 20 8.56 -11.93 3.98
N LEU A 21 8.67 -10.61 4.10
CA LEU A 21 8.29 -9.90 5.33
C LEU A 21 6.84 -10.25 5.71
N PRO A 22 6.50 -10.35 7.01
CA PRO A 22 5.11 -10.44 7.41
C PRO A 22 4.33 -9.25 6.87
N GLU A 23 3.05 -9.47 6.59
CA GLU A 23 2.15 -8.38 6.23
C GLU A 23 2.06 -7.35 7.36
N THR A 24 2.05 -6.08 6.97
CA THR A 24 1.71 -4.97 7.84
C THR A 24 0.25 -4.62 7.61
N ASP A 25 -0.56 -4.66 8.67
CA ASP A 25 -1.97 -4.29 8.59
C ASP A 25 -2.10 -2.76 8.45
N TRP A 26 -3.05 -2.30 7.63
CA TRP A 26 -3.35 -0.87 7.47
C TRP A 26 -3.69 -0.17 8.79
N LEU A 27 -4.29 -0.87 9.75
CA LEU A 27 -4.58 -0.34 11.08
C LEU A 27 -3.30 -0.05 11.88
N GLU A 28 -2.18 -0.72 11.60
CA GLU A 28 -0.89 -0.40 12.22
C GLU A 28 -0.34 0.98 11.80
N LEU A 29 -0.83 1.51 10.67
CA LEU A 29 -0.52 2.87 10.21
C LEU A 29 -1.40 3.94 10.86
N MET A 30 -2.39 3.54 11.66
CA MET A 30 -3.36 4.44 12.27
C MET A 30 -3.16 4.51 13.79
N PRO A 31 -3.07 5.72 14.39
CA PRO A 31 -3.06 5.87 15.84
C PRO A 31 -4.31 5.24 16.48
N LYS A 32 -4.19 4.67 17.68
CA LYS A 32 -5.33 3.98 18.33
C LYS A 32 -6.55 4.88 18.52
N SER A 33 -6.36 6.19 18.73
CA SER A 33 -7.46 7.16 18.79
C SER A 33 -8.26 7.24 17.49
N ASP A 34 -7.58 7.15 16.35
CA ASP A 34 -8.20 7.26 15.04
C ASP A 34 -8.86 5.93 14.66
N GLN A 35 -8.29 4.78 15.06
CA GLN A 35 -8.95 3.48 14.91
C GLN A 35 -10.29 3.46 15.65
N ILE A 36 -10.30 3.90 16.92
CA ILE A 36 -11.54 3.98 17.72
C ILE A 36 -12.53 4.96 17.08
N ALA A 37 -12.06 6.10 16.57
CA ALA A 37 -12.93 7.05 15.91
C ALA A 37 -13.54 6.49 14.62
N LEU A 38 -12.79 5.68 13.86
CA LEU A 38 -13.26 4.98 12.65
C LEU A 38 -14.31 3.92 13.00
N GLU A 39 -14.07 3.11 14.04
CA GLU A 39 -15.02 2.10 14.55
C GLU A 39 -16.34 2.72 15.04
N GLN A 40 -16.30 3.96 15.51
CA GLN A 40 -17.46 4.71 16.02
C GLN A 40 -18.14 5.57 14.96
N MET A 41 -17.70 5.51 13.70
CA MET A 41 -18.32 6.28 12.64
C MET A 41 -19.77 5.80 12.43
N PRO A 42 -20.73 6.74 12.28
CA PRO A 42 -22.03 6.40 11.74
C PRO A 42 -21.86 5.74 10.37
N GLU A 43 -22.78 4.85 10.00
CA GLU A 43 -22.82 4.32 8.64
C GLU A 43 -22.89 5.48 7.64
N ILE A 44 -21.96 5.48 6.69
CA ILE A 44 -21.91 6.42 5.58
C ILE A 44 -22.35 5.66 4.33
N ASP A 45 -23.14 6.32 3.50
CA ASP A 45 -23.53 5.78 2.20
C ASP A 45 -22.30 5.66 1.28
N HIS A 46 -22.12 4.47 0.69
CA HIS A 46 -21.06 4.13 -0.23
C HIS A 46 -21.57 3.89 -1.67
N ASP A 47 -22.87 4.08 -1.92
CA ASP A 47 -23.56 3.64 -3.14
C ASP A 47 -23.52 4.66 -4.29
N SER A 48 -22.45 5.44 -4.38
CA SER A 48 -22.24 6.36 -5.51
C SER A 48 -21.83 5.58 -6.76
N PRO A 49 -22.50 5.74 -7.92
CA PRO A 49 -22.08 5.08 -9.15
C PRO A 49 -20.62 5.38 -9.52
N GLU A 50 -19.85 4.37 -9.96
CA GLU A 50 -18.46 4.54 -10.43
C GLU A 50 -18.30 5.65 -11.48
N ALA A 51 -19.30 5.82 -12.35
CA ALA A 51 -19.32 6.88 -13.37
C ALA A 51 -19.32 8.30 -12.79
N ASN A 52 -19.69 8.45 -11.52
CA ASN A 52 -19.62 9.71 -10.77
C ASN A 52 -18.33 9.85 -9.97
N GLY A 53 -17.39 8.91 -10.13
CA GLY A 53 -16.08 8.96 -9.50
C GLY A 53 -15.26 10.14 -9.99
N THR A 54 -14.56 10.79 -9.07
CA THR A 54 -13.79 12.02 -9.32
C THR A 54 -12.32 11.73 -9.64
N PHE A 55 -11.97 10.48 -10.00
CA PHE A 55 -10.58 10.05 -10.20
C PHE A 55 -9.81 10.89 -11.24
N THR A 56 -10.48 11.34 -12.30
CA THR A 56 -9.86 12.20 -13.34
C THR A 56 -9.81 13.68 -12.97
N ASP A 57 -10.45 14.07 -11.87
CA ASP A 57 -10.63 15.46 -11.49
C ASP A 57 -9.47 15.95 -10.60
N LYS A 58 -9.17 17.25 -10.71
CA LYS A 58 -8.29 17.91 -9.73
C LYS A 58 -8.97 17.86 -8.35
N GLY A 59 -8.27 17.32 -7.38
CA GLY A 59 -8.75 17.11 -6.02
C GLY A 59 -9.64 15.89 -5.89
N GLY A 60 -9.65 15.00 -6.89
CA GLY A 60 -10.56 13.87 -6.99
C GLY A 60 -10.59 12.93 -5.79
N LEU A 61 -9.52 12.88 -5.00
CA LEU A 61 -9.41 12.02 -3.82
C LEU A 61 -9.34 12.80 -2.52
N LYS A 62 -9.61 14.11 -2.56
CA LYS A 62 -9.71 14.92 -1.35
C LYS A 62 -11.09 14.74 -0.75
N GLN A 63 -11.11 14.71 0.58
CA GLN A 63 -12.34 14.54 1.35
C GLN A 63 -13.33 15.66 1.04
N SER A 64 -14.58 15.30 0.78
CA SER A 64 -15.69 16.25 0.68
C SER A 64 -15.99 16.86 2.04
N LYS A 65 -16.74 17.98 2.10
CA LYS A 65 -17.13 18.59 3.38
C LYS A 65 -18.23 17.77 4.06
N GLY A 66 -18.23 17.75 5.39
CA GLY A 66 -19.31 17.17 6.19
C GLY A 66 -19.10 15.72 6.63
N LEU A 67 -17.92 15.15 6.37
CA LEU A 67 -17.56 13.82 6.86
C LEU A 67 -17.14 13.88 8.34
N PRO A 68 -17.17 12.75 9.07
CA PRO A 68 -16.60 12.66 10.41
C PRO A 68 -15.12 13.07 10.45
N ALA A 69 -14.67 13.66 11.56
CA ALA A 69 -13.33 14.23 11.69
C ALA A 69 -12.18 13.24 11.37
N VAL A 70 -12.37 11.95 11.68
CA VAL A 70 -11.39 10.90 11.39
C VAL A 70 -11.11 10.72 9.90
N MET A 71 -12.07 11.04 9.02
CA MET A 71 -11.89 10.96 7.56
C MET A 71 -10.89 11.99 7.03
N TYR A 72 -10.59 13.05 7.80
CA TYR A 72 -9.57 14.03 7.44
C TYR A 72 -8.23 13.78 8.13
N SER A 73 -8.09 12.68 8.87
CA SER A 73 -6.91 12.47 9.71
C SER A 73 -5.65 12.22 8.89
N SER A 74 -4.60 12.99 9.21
CA SER A 74 -3.23 12.78 8.75
C SER A 74 -2.30 12.38 9.91
N LYS A 75 -2.86 11.99 11.06
CA LYS A 75 -2.04 11.54 12.19
C LYS A 75 -1.39 10.20 11.86
N THR A 76 -0.12 10.06 12.23
CA THR A 76 0.70 8.88 11.94
C THR A 76 1.14 8.16 13.20
N VAL A 77 1.61 6.93 13.02
CA VAL A 77 2.27 6.13 14.06
C VAL A 77 3.77 6.30 13.89
N ALA A 78 4.39 7.15 14.73
CA ALA A 78 5.79 7.55 14.58
C ALA A 78 6.77 6.37 14.54
N SER A 79 6.48 5.28 15.26
CA SER A 79 7.31 4.07 15.27
C SER A 79 7.31 3.29 13.95
N MET A 80 6.41 3.62 13.01
CA MET A 80 6.39 3.04 11.67
C MET A 80 7.37 3.73 10.71
N ASN A 81 7.87 4.91 11.04
CA ASN A 81 8.82 5.63 10.20
C ASN A 81 10.13 4.84 10.03
N GLY A 82 10.56 4.64 8.78
CA GLY A 82 11.80 3.93 8.44
C GLY A 82 11.72 2.41 8.52
N LYS A 83 10.56 1.82 8.87
CA LYS A 83 10.40 0.36 8.87
C LYS A 83 10.36 -0.18 7.45
N ASN A 84 11.02 -1.32 7.24
CA ASN A 84 10.77 -2.14 6.07
C ASN A 84 9.48 -2.93 6.28
N ILE A 85 8.50 -2.73 5.41
CA ILE A 85 7.18 -3.35 5.50
C ILE A 85 6.83 -4.11 4.21
N ARG A 86 5.82 -4.99 4.31
CA ARG A 86 5.06 -5.51 3.18
C ARG A 86 3.60 -5.10 3.37
N LEU A 87 3.09 -4.25 2.48
CA LEU A 87 1.74 -3.72 2.56
C LEU A 87 0.93 -4.21 1.35
N GLY A 88 -0.24 -4.77 1.62
CA GLY A 88 -1.21 -5.16 0.60
C GLY A 88 -2.10 -3.99 0.24
N GLY A 89 -2.53 -3.86 -1.01
CA GLY A 89 -3.51 -2.84 -1.38
C GLY A 89 -3.70 -2.69 -2.89
N TYR A 90 -4.42 -1.64 -3.28
CA TYR A 90 -4.79 -1.39 -4.67
C TYR A 90 -4.13 -0.12 -5.19
N PRO A 91 -3.63 -0.12 -6.43
CA PRO A 91 -2.91 1.01 -7.00
C PRO A 91 -3.86 2.07 -7.57
N VAL A 92 -3.46 3.32 -7.38
CA VAL A 92 -4.10 4.52 -7.93
C VAL A 92 -3.01 5.28 -8.70
N PRO A 93 -2.88 5.06 -10.02
CA PRO A 93 -1.73 5.54 -10.80
C PRO A 93 -1.62 7.07 -10.82
N LEU A 94 -0.39 7.59 -10.67
CA LEU A 94 -0.08 9.03 -10.80
C LEU A 94 0.86 9.31 -11.98
N GLU A 95 1.94 8.53 -12.09
CA GLU A 95 2.93 8.69 -13.15
C GLU A 95 3.28 7.33 -13.78
N THR A 96 3.58 7.38 -15.07
CA THR A 96 4.06 6.24 -15.85
C THR A 96 5.35 6.58 -16.59
N ASP A 97 6.19 5.58 -16.82
CA ASP A 97 7.36 5.72 -17.67
C ASP A 97 7.00 5.67 -19.17
N ALA A 98 8.00 5.87 -20.04
CA ALA A 98 7.82 5.83 -21.49
C ALA A 98 7.33 4.46 -22.05
N LYS A 99 7.35 3.40 -21.23
CA LYS A 99 6.84 2.07 -21.56
C LYS A 99 5.44 1.83 -20.97
N GLY A 100 4.82 2.85 -20.39
CA GLY A 100 3.50 2.77 -19.76
C GLY A 100 3.50 2.05 -18.40
N ARG A 101 4.67 1.85 -17.77
CA ARG A 101 4.75 1.21 -16.45
C ARG A 101 4.55 2.25 -15.36
N SER A 102 3.71 1.98 -14.37
CA SER A 102 3.48 2.90 -13.26
C SER A 102 4.72 2.99 -12.35
N THR A 103 5.22 4.21 -12.16
CA THR A 103 6.42 4.51 -11.36
C THR A 103 6.10 5.29 -10.09
N LEU A 104 4.94 5.95 -10.06
CA LEU A 104 4.41 6.67 -8.92
C LEU A 104 2.90 6.40 -8.85
N PHE A 105 2.41 5.99 -7.69
CA PHE A 105 1.00 5.70 -7.47
C PHE A 105 0.65 5.84 -5.98
N PHE A 106 -0.61 6.09 -5.65
CA PHE A 106 -1.08 5.82 -4.29
C PHE A 106 -1.44 4.35 -4.14
N LEU A 107 -1.16 3.77 -2.98
CA LEU A 107 -1.70 2.50 -2.54
C LEU A 107 -2.83 2.77 -1.54
N VAL A 108 -3.94 2.05 -1.68
CA VAL A 108 -5.14 2.17 -0.83
C VAL A 108 -5.61 0.81 -0.31
N PRO A 109 -6.32 0.75 0.84
CA PRO A 109 -6.69 -0.50 1.49
C PRO A 109 -7.80 -1.31 0.81
N TYR A 110 -8.60 -0.71 -0.06
CA TYR A 110 -9.73 -1.39 -0.72
C TYR A 110 -9.83 -1.03 -2.20
N PRO A 111 -10.37 -1.93 -3.05
CA PRO A 111 -10.52 -1.67 -4.47
C PRO A 111 -11.50 -0.52 -4.68
N GLY A 112 -11.24 0.31 -5.68
CA GLY A 112 -12.16 1.39 -6.02
C GLY A 112 -12.26 2.52 -4.98
N ALA A 113 -11.35 2.60 -4.01
CA ALA A 113 -11.32 3.63 -2.94
C ALA A 113 -11.22 5.09 -3.44
N CYS A 114 -11.24 5.29 -4.74
CA CYS A 114 -10.93 6.52 -5.45
C CYS A 114 -11.93 6.83 -6.57
N ILE A 115 -12.85 5.90 -6.83
CA ILE A 115 -13.96 6.02 -7.80
C ILE A 115 -15.32 5.98 -7.09
N HIS A 116 -15.35 5.54 -5.82
CA HIS A 116 -16.48 5.65 -4.91
C HIS A 116 -16.18 6.63 -3.78
N VAL A 117 -17.21 7.24 -3.22
CA VAL A 117 -17.09 8.12 -2.05
C VAL A 117 -17.47 7.41 -0.75
N PRO A 118 -16.91 7.84 0.40
CA PRO A 118 -15.76 8.74 0.54
C PRO A 118 -14.41 8.03 0.32
N PRO A 119 -13.37 8.75 -0.15
CA PRO A 119 -12.02 8.20 -0.20
C PRO A 119 -11.48 7.89 1.21
N PRO A 120 -10.43 7.08 1.37
CA PRO A 120 -9.84 6.82 2.69
C PRO A 120 -9.20 8.09 3.28
N PRO A 121 -9.04 8.17 4.61
CA PRO A 121 -8.35 9.29 5.23
C PRO A 121 -6.87 9.36 4.80
N PRO A 122 -6.21 10.54 4.85
CA PRO A 122 -4.81 10.69 4.45
C PRO A 122 -3.82 9.72 5.12
N ASN A 123 -4.08 9.27 6.35
CA ASN A 123 -3.26 8.26 7.03
C ASN A 123 -3.55 6.80 6.61
N GLN A 124 -4.42 6.60 5.62
CA GLN A 124 -4.75 5.33 4.95
C GLN A 124 -4.52 5.44 3.43
N LEU A 125 -3.70 6.41 3.00
CA LEU A 125 -3.14 6.51 1.66
C LEU A 125 -1.62 6.49 1.78
N VAL A 126 -0.96 5.71 0.91
CA VAL A 126 0.51 5.65 0.87
C VAL A 126 0.99 6.02 -0.53
N LEU A 127 1.81 7.07 -0.66
CA LEU A 127 2.47 7.38 -1.92
C LEU A 127 3.61 6.39 -2.17
N VAL A 128 3.48 5.53 -3.17
CA VAL A 128 4.50 4.55 -3.53
C VAL A 128 5.38 5.10 -4.65
N ARG A 129 6.70 5.12 -4.40
CA ARG A 129 7.73 5.43 -5.41
C ARG A 129 8.38 4.13 -5.85
N TYR A 130 8.25 3.80 -7.13
CA TYR A 130 8.81 2.57 -7.70
C TYR A 130 9.46 2.81 -9.07
N PRO A 131 10.70 3.34 -9.12
CA PRO A 131 11.40 3.68 -10.36
C PRO A 131 11.59 2.51 -11.34
N LYS A 132 11.55 1.27 -10.85
CA LYS A 132 11.61 0.06 -11.70
C LYS A 132 10.39 -0.08 -12.62
N GLY A 133 9.27 0.53 -12.25
CA GLY A 133 7.99 0.47 -12.96
C GLY A 133 7.25 -0.85 -12.76
N LEU A 134 5.93 -0.78 -12.63
CA LEU A 134 5.02 -1.92 -12.64
C LEU A 134 4.12 -1.86 -13.87
N LYS A 135 4.01 -2.95 -14.63
CA LYS A 135 2.95 -3.08 -15.63
C LYS A 135 1.65 -3.34 -14.90
N LEU A 136 0.75 -2.36 -14.92
CA LEU A 136 -0.58 -2.47 -14.35
C LEU A 136 -1.56 -2.75 -15.49
N ASP A 137 -2.20 -3.91 -15.44
CA ASP A 137 -3.25 -4.27 -16.40
C ASP A 137 -4.61 -3.78 -15.91
N ASP A 138 -4.84 -3.79 -14.58
CA ASP A 138 -6.08 -3.36 -13.94
C ASP A 138 -5.80 -2.74 -12.55
N ILE A 139 -6.45 -1.62 -12.21
CA ILE A 139 -6.38 -0.95 -10.90
C ILE A 139 -7.11 -1.74 -9.80
N TYR A 140 -7.97 -2.68 -10.17
CA TYR A 140 -8.60 -3.61 -9.22
C TYR A 140 -7.72 -4.81 -8.89
N THR A 141 -6.52 -4.91 -9.49
CA THR A 141 -5.57 -5.96 -9.15
C THR A 141 -4.85 -5.64 -7.84
N PRO A 142 -4.97 -6.47 -6.79
CA PRO A 142 -4.27 -6.25 -5.54
C PRO A 142 -2.76 -6.45 -5.70
N LEU A 143 -1.99 -5.63 -4.99
CA LEU A 143 -0.53 -5.61 -5.00
C LEU A 143 0.05 -5.87 -3.62
N TRP A 144 1.17 -6.59 -3.58
CA TRP A 144 2.13 -6.51 -2.49
C TRP A 144 3.20 -5.46 -2.81
N VAL A 145 3.32 -4.48 -1.93
CA VAL A 145 4.36 -3.44 -2.00
C VAL A 145 5.30 -3.60 -0.82
N MET A 146 6.59 -3.79 -1.11
CA MET A 146 7.62 -4.01 -0.10
C MET A 146 8.70 -2.95 -0.18
N GLY A 147 9.04 -2.33 0.94
CA GLY A 147 10.06 -1.28 0.98
C GLY A 147 10.09 -0.52 2.28
N SER A 148 10.82 0.59 2.28
CA SER A 148 10.95 1.46 3.45
C SER A 148 9.77 2.42 3.50
N LEU A 149 8.96 2.31 4.56
CA LEU A 149 7.91 3.28 4.86
C LEU A 149 8.52 4.56 5.44
N LYS A 150 7.95 5.71 5.06
CA LYS A 150 8.29 7.03 5.57
C LYS A 150 7.04 7.72 6.07
N VAL A 151 7.12 8.29 7.27
CA VAL A 151 6.15 9.31 7.71
C VAL A 151 6.50 10.58 6.95
N GLU A 152 5.71 10.87 5.93
CA GLU A 152 5.95 11.96 4.99
C GLU A 152 4.62 12.59 4.63
N LYS A 153 4.47 13.90 4.88
CA LYS A 153 3.30 14.63 4.44
C LYS A 153 3.38 14.83 2.92
N VAL A 154 2.46 14.20 2.20
CA VAL A 154 2.28 14.35 0.76
C VAL A 154 1.02 15.14 0.52
N SER A 155 1.10 16.13 -0.36
CA SER A 155 -0.07 16.84 -0.87
C SER A 155 0.16 17.11 -2.34
N ASN A 156 -0.71 16.58 -3.20
CA ASN A 156 -0.70 16.85 -4.63
C ASN A 156 -2.08 17.25 -5.13
N ASP A 157 -2.20 17.42 -6.45
CA ASP A 157 -3.45 17.78 -7.10
C ASP A 157 -4.54 16.74 -6.82
N LEU A 158 -4.20 15.46 -6.65
CA LEU A 158 -5.18 14.38 -6.53
C LEU A 158 -5.61 14.11 -5.08
N ALA A 159 -4.65 13.98 -4.16
CA ALA A 159 -4.89 13.55 -2.78
C ALA A 159 -3.90 14.14 -1.77
N ASP A 160 -4.27 14.02 -0.49
CA ASP A 160 -3.35 14.19 0.63
C ASP A 160 -3.03 12.81 1.23
N ALA A 161 -1.77 12.57 1.60
CA ALA A 161 -1.34 11.35 2.26
C ALA A 161 -0.34 11.65 3.40
N ALA A 162 -0.31 10.79 4.42
CA ALA A 162 0.57 10.94 5.58
C ALA A 162 1.80 10.02 5.53
N TYR A 163 1.85 9.14 4.52
CA TYR A 163 2.92 8.17 4.33
C TYR A 163 3.39 8.12 2.87
N ALA A 164 4.68 7.83 2.72
CA ALA A 164 5.29 7.43 1.46
C ALA A 164 6.05 6.11 1.63
N LEU A 165 6.20 5.35 0.55
CA LEU A 165 6.92 4.08 0.55
C LEU A 165 7.89 4.05 -0.63
N ASP A 166 9.19 3.97 -0.34
CA ASP A 166 10.21 3.75 -1.34
C ASP A 166 10.30 2.25 -1.62
N ALA A 167 9.64 1.81 -2.69
CA ALA A 167 9.43 0.40 -2.96
C ALA A 167 10.70 -0.27 -3.50
N SER A 168 11.09 -1.37 -2.84
CA SER A 168 12.17 -2.26 -3.27
C SER A 168 11.66 -3.34 -4.23
N LYS A 169 10.42 -3.80 -4.01
CA LYS A 169 9.71 -4.81 -4.80
C LYS A 169 8.21 -4.48 -4.79
N VAL A 170 7.60 -4.62 -5.96
CA VAL A 170 6.15 -4.59 -6.14
C VAL A 170 5.76 -5.79 -6.98
N ARG A 171 4.74 -6.54 -6.56
CA ARG A 171 4.19 -7.68 -7.31
C ARG A 171 2.69 -7.77 -7.11
N VAL A 172 2.03 -8.43 -8.05
CA VAL A 172 0.62 -8.79 -7.93
C VAL A 172 0.47 -9.85 -6.82
N VAL A 173 -0.62 -9.78 -6.06
CA VAL A 173 -1.02 -10.83 -5.12
C VAL A 173 -1.48 -12.04 -5.93
N VAL A 174 -1.00 -13.23 -5.56
CA VAL A 174 -1.36 -14.50 -6.20
C VAL A 174 -2.15 -15.39 -5.24
N GLU A 175 -2.76 -16.45 -5.74
CA GLU A 175 -3.61 -17.35 -4.94
C GLU A 175 -2.85 -17.97 -3.76
N GLU A 176 -1.55 -18.24 -3.90
CA GLU A 176 -0.71 -18.79 -2.82
C GLU A 176 -0.42 -17.81 -1.68
N ASP A 177 -0.78 -16.53 -1.82
CA ASP A 177 -0.66 -15.53 -0.76
C ASP A 177 -1.88 -15.50 0.18
N LEU A 178 -3.00 -16.13 -0.20
CA LEU A 178 -4.31 -16.10 0.50
C LEU A 178 -4.53 -17.33 1.39
#